data_AF-A0A183PHT5-F1
#
_entry.id   AF-A0A183PHT5-F1
#
_cell.length_a   1.000
_cell.length_b   1.000
_cell.length_c   1.000
_cell.angle_alpha   90.00
_cell.angle_beta   90.00
_cell.angle_gamma   90.00
#
_symmetry.space_group_name_H-M   'P 1'
#
loop_
_entity.id
_entity.type
_entity.pdbx_description
1 polymer ?
#
loop_
_entity_poly.entity_id
_entity_poly.type
_entity_poly.pdbx_seq_one_letter_code
_entity_poly.pdbx_strand_id
1 'polypeptide(L)'
;MDIPMSIVIEKTPFGLGFTLKDEGKPYESTALVTKVARGSSAEASGLRIGDRIVSINQKPVKSMTFLEVSNFLRSGRLVLSIRCVTFTDCLRNIITLSIICTARWKL
;
A
#
# COMPACT_ATOMS: atom_id res chain seq x y z
N MET A 1 -17.27 -7.20 5.77
CA MET A 1 -17.14 -5.99 4.93
C MET A 1 -15.68 -5.61 4.90
N ASP A 2 -14.95 -6.02 3.87
CA ASP A 2 -13.54 -5.65 3.67
C ASP A 2 -13.47 -4.19 3.20
N ILE A 3 -13.26 -3.25 4.12
CA ILE A 3 -13.13 -1.83 3.79
C ILE A 3 -11.71 -1.61 3.25
N PRO A 4 -11.52 -1.27 1.96
CA PRO A 4 -10.20 -0.95 1.45
C PRO A 4 -9.74 0.39 2.03
N MET A 5 -8.49 0.47 2.47
CA MET A 5 -7.90 1.73 2.91
C MET A 5 -7.39 2.52 1.73
N SER A 6 -7.70 3.81 1.69
CA SER A 6 -7.14 4.75 0.72
C SER A 6 -5.90 5.42 1.32
N ILE A 7 -4.79 5.34 0.61
CA ILE A 7 -3.55 6.05 0.92
C ILE A 7 -3.24 7.01 -0.23
N VAL A 8 -2.63 8.15 0.12
CA VAL A 8 -2.18 9.14 -0.86
C VAL A 8 -0.66 9.15 -0.83
N ILE A 9 -0.04 8.98 -2.00
CA ILE A 9 1.40 9.03 -2.21
C ILE A 9 1.69 10.17 -3.18
N GLU A 10 2.63 11.02 -2.80
CA GLU A 10 3.12 12.08 -3.67
C GLU A 10 4.41 11.64 -4.35
N LYS A 11 4.51 11.93 -5.65
CA LYS A 11 5.69 11.59 -6.42
C LYS A 11 6.84 12.48 -5.99
N THR A 12 7.90 11.86 -5.48
CA THR A 12 9.13 12.56 -5.17
C THR A 12 10.04 12.62 -6.41
N PRO A 13 11.06 13.50 -6.43
CA PRO A 13 12.07 13.53 -7.49
C PRO A 13 12.79 12.19 -7.68
N PHE A 14 12.89 11.38 -6.63
CA PHE A 14 13.49 10.04 -6.64
C PHE A 14 12.48 8.93 -7.01
N GLY A 15 11.27 9.29 -7.42
CA GLY A 15 10.17 8.37 -7.72
C GLY A 15 9.22 8.17 -6.55
N LEU A 16 8.50 7.05 -6.57
CA LEU A 16 7.48 6.75 -5.55
C LEU A 16 8.04 5.91 -4.39
N GLY A 17 9.14 5.21 -4.62
CA GLY A 17 9.81 4.40 -3.60
C GLY A 17 9.13 3.07 -3.28
N PHE A 18 8.36 2.48 -4.21
CA PHE A 18 7.86 1.13 -4.07
C PHE A 18 7.88 0.37 -5.40
N THR A 19 7.75 -0.95 -5.34
CA THR A 19 7.70 -1.82 -6.52
C THR A 19 6.48 -2.71 -6.47
N LEU A 20 5.78 -2.77 -7.59
CA LEU A 20 4.63 -3.64 -7.79
C LEU A 20 5.05 -4.86 -8.58
N LYS A 21 4.54 -6.02 -8.17
CA LYS A 21 4.61 -7.25 -8.92
C LYS A 21 3.19 -7.69 -9.23
N ASP A 22 2.97 -7.98 -10.51
CA ASP A 22 1.76 -8.68 -10.92
C ASP A 22 1.92 -10.16 -10.55
N GLU A 23 0.94 -10.71 -9.83
CA GLU A 23 0.90 -12.14 -9.50
C GLU A 23 0.40 -12.99 -10.68
N GLY A 24 -0.05 -12.36 -11.80
CA GLY A 24 -0.37 -13.06 -13.04
C GLY A 24 -1.55 -14.02 -12.93
N LYS A 25 -2.36 -13.89 -11.88
CA LYS A 25 -3.56 -14.71 -11.68
C LYS A 25 -4.70 -14.17 -12.54
N PRO A 26 -5.30 -14.98 -13.44
CA PRO A 26 -6.29 -14.51 -14.42
C PRO A 26 -7.58 -13.92 -13.81
N TYR A 27 -7.83 -14.14 -12.51
CA TYR A 27 -9.04 -13.66 -11.81
C TYR A 27 -8.73 -12.75 -10.61
N GLU A 28 -7.45 -12.58 -10.27
CA GLU A 28 -6.96 -11.76 -9.17
C GLU A 28 -5.89 -10.79 -9.67
N SER A 29 -6.21 -9.95 -10.66
CA SER A 29 -5.35 -8.84 -11.10
C SER A 29 -5.26 -7.77 -10.00
N THR A 30 -4.58 -8.12 -8.92
CA THR A 30 -4.20 -7.28 -7.79
C THR A 30 -2.70 -7.11 -7.82
N ALA A 31 -2.24 -5.86 -7.80
CA ALA A 31 -0.82 -5.59 -7.76
C ALA A 31 -0.30 -5.77 -6.32
N LEU A 32 0.68 -6.65 -6.15
CA LEU A 32 1.31 -6.90 -4.86
C LEU A 32 2.52 -5.99 -4.68
N VAL A 33 2.61 -5.33 -3.53
CA VAL A 33 3.80 -4.57 -3.16
C VAL A 33 4.90 -5.54 -2.72
N THR A 34 5.98 -5.60 -3.49
CA THR A 34 7.12 -6.49 -3.22
C THR A 34 8.28 -5.79 -2.54
N LYS A 35 8.37 -4.47 -2.70
CA LYS A 35 9.44 -3.67 -2.12
C LYS A 35 8.91 -2.29 -1.80
N VAL A 36 9.32 -1.77 -0.64
CA VAL A 36 9.13 -0.37 -0.25
C VAL A 36 10.50 0.15 0.19
N ALA A 37 10.90 1.29 -0.34
CA ALA A 37 12.14 1.96 -0.01
C ALA A 37 11.97 2.74 1.30
N ARG A 38 12.94 2.61 2.20
CA ARG A 38 12.95 3.35 3.46
C ARG A 38 13.14 4.84 3.21
N GLY A 39 12.41 5.67 3.95
CA GLY A 39 12.40 7.13 3.80
C GLY A 39 11.69 7.63 2.54
N SER A 40 10.92 6.77 1.85
CA SER A 40 10.13 7.17 0.69
C SER A 40 8.75 7.69 1.06
N SER A 41 8.09 8.39 0.13
CA SER A 41 6.69 8.82 0.31
C SER A 41 5.74 7.62 0.49
N ALA A 42 6.06 6.47 -0.11
CA ALA A 42 5.28 5.26 0.07
C ALA A 42 5.39 4.67 1.49
N GLU A 43 6.58 4.67 2.09
CA GLU A 43 6.72 4.25 3.49
C GLU A 43 6.02 5.25 4.43
N ALA A 44 6.18 6.55 4.16
CA ALA A 44 5.56 7.62 4.95
C ALA A 44 4.02 7.60 4.89
N SER A 45 3.42 7.17 3.77
CA SER A 45 1.98 6.99 3.63
C SER A 45 1.45 5.72 4.30
N GLY A 46 2.34 4.86 4.79
CA GLY A 46 2.00 3.61 5.45
C GLY A 46 1.93 2.38 4.53
N LEU A 47 2.37 2.48 3.27
CA LEU A 47 2.45 1.33 2.37
C LEU A 47 3.51 0.33 2.84
N ARG A 48 3.17 -0.96 2.81
CA ARG A 48 4.07 -2.04 3.23
C ARG A 48 4.18 -3.14 2.22
N ILE A 49 5.28 -3.89 2.33
CA ILE A 49 5.49 -5.11 1.57
C ILE A 49 4.41 -6.11 1.95
N GLY A 50 3.76 -6.69 0.95
CA GLY A 50 2.62 -7.60 1.13
C GLY A 50 1.25 -6.94 0.94
N ASP A 51 1.16 -5.61 0.92
CA ASP A 51 -0.11 -4.94 0.64
C ASP A 51 -0.57 -5.21 -0.79
N ARG A 52 -1.89 -5.37 -0.94
CA ARG A 52 -2.52 -5.60 -2.24
C ARG A 52 -3.27 -4.37 -2.70
N ILE A 53 -2.90 -3.84 -3.85
CA ILE A 53 -3.58 -2.72 -4.47
C ILE A 53 -4.83 -3.23 -5.19
N VAL A 54 -5.97 -2.66 -4.83
CA VAL A 54 -7.27 -2.94 -5.43
C VAL A 54 -7.62 -1.88 -6.48
N SER A 55 -7.28 -0.62 -6.21
CA SER A 55 -7.52 0.49 -7.16
C SER A 55 -6.41 1.54 -7.10
N ILE A 56 -6.22 2.23 -8.22
CA ILE A 56 -5.28 3.33 -8.42
C ILE A 56 -6.07 4.51 -8.96
N ASN A 57 -5.97 5.68 -8.31
CA ASN A 57 -6.68 6.91 -8.65
C ASN A 57 -8.17 6.67 -8.94
N GLN A 58 -8.85 5.98 -8.00
CA GLN A 58 -10.29 5.63 -8.07
C GLN A 58 -10.66 4.63 -9.18
N LYS A 59 -9.70 4.12 -9.95
CA LYS A 59 -9.94 3.09 -10.97
C LYS A 59 -9.44 1.72 -10.50
N PRO A 60 -10.22 0.63 -10.65
CA PRO A 60 -9.84 -0.70 -10.21
C PRO A 60 -8.67 -1.25 -11.04
N VAL A 61 -7.66 -1.84 -10.38
CA VAL A 61 -6.50 -2.43 -11.06
C VAL A 61 -6.92 -3.58 -11.98
N LYS A 62 -7.98 -4.31 -11.62
CA LYS A 62 -8.55 -5.40 -12.45
C LYS A 62 -8.95 -4.98 -13.85
N SER A 63 -9.31 -3.71 -14.05
CA SER A 63 -9.73 -3.16 -15.34
C SER A 63 -8.63 -2.34 -16.01
N MET A 64 -7.45 -2.22 -15.38
CA MET A 64 -6.34 -1.47 -15.93
C MET A 64 -5.37 -2.35 -16.69
N THR A 65 -4.86 -1.81 -17.79
CA THR A 65 -3.70 -2.36 -18.49
C THR A 65 -2.40 -1.92 -17.83
N PHE A 66 -1.30 -2.66 -18.08
CA PHE A 66 0.04 -2.29 -17.60
C PHE A 66 0.42 -0.86 -18.03
N LEU A 67 0.04 -0.45 -19.24
CA LEU A 67 0.26 0.90 -19.75
C LEU A 67 -0.47 1.96 -18.91
N GLU A 68 -1.73 1.74 -18.55
CA GLU A 68 -2.49 2.65 -17.70
C GLU A 68 -1.86 2.78 -16.32
N VAL A 69 -1.46 1.66 -15.70
CA VAL A 69 -0.74 1.67 -14.41
C VAL A 69 0.53 2.51 -14.53
N SER A 70 1.31 2.32 -15.58
CA SER A 70 2.55 3.08 -15.81
C SER A 70 2.28 4.59 -15.98
N ASN A 71 1.18 4.96 -16.63
CA ASN A 71 0.76 6.35 -16.78
C ASN A 71 0.36 6.96 -15.42
N PHE A 72 -0.35 6.21 -14.57
CA PHE A 72 -0.66 6.65 -13.22
C PHE A 72 0.59 6.79 -12.36
N LEU A 73 1.55 5.87 -12.45
CA LEU A 73 2.84 6.00 -11.75
C LEU A 73 3.65 7.21 -12.23
N ARG A 74 3.46 7.61 -13.50
CA ARG A 74 4.08 8.83 -14.04
C ARG A 74 3.42 10.10 -13.51
N SER A 75 2.13 10.05 -13.16
CA SER A 75 1.39 11.17 -12.58
C SER A 75 1.97 11.59 -11.21
N GLY A 76 1.94 12.88 -10.91
CA GLY A 76 2.58 13.43 -9.71
C GLY A 76 1.92 13.04 -8.39
N ARG A 77 0.65 12.65 -8.40
CA ARG A 77 -0.13 12.29 -7.21
C ARG A 77 -0.84 10.96 -7.45
N LEU A 78 -0.60 9.99 -6.56
CA LEU A 78 -1.25 8.69 -6.59
C LEU A 78 -2.11 8.50 -5.36
N VAL A 79 -3.38 8.15 -5.59
CA VAL A 79 -4.30 7.67 -4.57
C VAL A 79 -4.44 6.17 -4.77
N LEU A 80 -3.92 5.37 -3.85
CA LEU A 80 -4.01 3.91 -3.92
C LEU A 80 -5.06 3.43 -2.93
N SER A 81 -5.96 2.55 -3.36
CA SER A 81 -6.78 1.80 -2.40
C SER A 81 -6.19 0.42 -2.22
N ILE A 82 -5.71 0.16 -1.01
CA ILE A 82 -5.04 -1.07 -0.63
C ILE A 82 -5.90 -1.89 0.32
N ARG A 83 -5.77 -3.20 0.22
CA ARG A 83 -6.16 -4.13 1.28
C ARG A 83 -4.91 -4.47 2.07
N CYS A 84 -4.86 -4.02 3.32
CA CYS A 84 -3.81 -4.45 4.24
C CYS A 84 -4.01 -5.92 4.59
N VAL A 85 -2.89 -6.64 4.60
CA VAL A 85 -2.86 -8.07 4.95
C VAL A 85 -2.72 -8.28 6.46
N THR A 86 -2.23 -7.29 7.20
CA THR A 86 -2.01 -7.38 8.65
C THR A 86 -2.77 -6.30 9.41
N PHE A 87 -3.69 -6.73 10.27
CA PHE A 87 -4.53 -5.91 11.16
C PHE A 87 -3.74 -5.08 12.20
N THR A 88 -2.45 -5.39 12.38
CA THR A 88 -1.57 -4.77 13.39
C THR A 88 -1.00 -3.41 12.99
N ASP A 89 -1.20 -2.95 11.75
CA ASP A 89 -0.64 -1.68 11.25
C ASP A 89 -1.63 -0.52 11.22
N CYS A 90 -2.93 -0.78 11.03
CA CYS A 90 -3.97 0.26 11.13
C CYS A 90 -4.03 0.90 12.52
N LEU A 91 -3.69 0.14 13.56
CA LEU A 91 -3.73 0.62 14.94
C LEU A 91 -2.47 1.38 15.38
N ARG A 92 -1.38 1.43 14.59
CA ARG A 92 -0.15 2.11 15.05
C ARG A 92 -0.28 3.62 15.22
N ASN A 93 -1.30 4.25 14.62
CA ASN A 93 -1.59 5.67 14.83
C ASN A 93 -2.66 5.95 15.89
N ILE A 94 -3.27 4.92 16.50
CA ILE A 94 -4.22 5.09 17.61
C ILE A 94 -3.63 4.70 18.98
N ILE A 95 -2.58 3.86 19.04
CA ILE A 95 -2.08 3.34 20.33
C ILE A 95 -0.69 3.85 20.75
N THR A 96 -0.16 4.91 20.12
CA THR A 96 1.08 5.59 20.58
C THR A 96 0.93 6.38 21.88
N LEU A 97 -0.19 6.24 22.60
CA LEU A 97 -0.36 6.78 23.96
C LEU A 97 -0.73 5.74 25.04
N SER A 98 -0.61 4.42 24.82
CA SER A 98 -0.84 3.47 25.94
C SER A 98 -0.05 2.16 26.03
N ILE A 99 0.70 1.69 25.03
CA ILE A 99 1.40 0.38 25.15
C ILE A 99 2.90 0.55 25.47
N ILE A 100 3.19 1.36 26.48
CA ILE A 100 4.26 1.03 27.43
C ILE A 100 3.76 -0.06 28.40
N CYS A 101 2.46 -0.36 28.44
CA CYS A 101 1.92 -1.40 29.31
C CYS A 101 2.08 -2.82 28.71
N THR A 102 2.91 -3.60 29.40
CA THR A 102 2.94 -5.07 29.43
C THR A 102 3.50 -5.80 28.21
N ALA A 103 4.83 -5.80 28.15
CA ALA A 103 5.55 -7.05 27.95
C ALA A 103 4.90 -8.19 28.75
N ARG A 104 4.38 -9.23 28.07
CA ARG A 104 4.22 -10.56 28.67
C ARG A 104 4.11 -11.68 27.61
N TRP A 105 5.19 -11.86 26.85
CA TRP A 105 5.48 -13.13 26.18
C TRP A 105 6.38 -13.97 27.11
N LYS A 106 5.76 -14.69 28.05
CA LYS A 106 6.30 -15.90 28.69
C LYS A 106 5.30 -16.44 29.71
N LEU A 107 4.51 -17.42 29.29
CA LEU A 107 4.41 -18.80 29.79
C LEU A 107 3.08 -19.40 29.31
#